data_AF-A0A7I9YDY6-F1
#
_entry.id   AF-A0A7I9YDY6-F1
#
_cell.length_a   1.000
_cell.length_b   1.000
_cell.length_c   1.000
_cell.angle_alpha   90.00
_cell.angle_beta   90.00
_cell.angle_gamma   90.00
#
_symmetry.space_group_name_H-M   'P 1'
#
loop_
_entity.id
_entity.type
_entity.pdbx_description
1 polymer ?
#
loop_
_entity_poly.entity_id
_entity_poly.type
_entity_poly.pdbx_seq_one_letter_code
_entity_poly.pdbx_strand_id
1 'polypeptide(L)'
;MAAPDQHQTPIELIRVVLLGDHRTAERIEMLEDIAAQHDVDIAAVYSFEPGEAAGCHELAEIDALVSALGSAITIRLPIWMPYPCEDLGLEQHFRRLGLVLQRHGLNLLTGADLTPCPTGGGMSEIDFALRAEVWAVDNLDGAALAVAGAQTLGRAIEDALAAAAPRGNQDDSEAPAKEARRRPVWPNEEAVKVVATETGMEIEVSPLPTLPAPHAPWAQREPVLRRYAMWLTRNCGLTQAAAAQCLNPTGHRTPQGCLWRQATVSALLNGRYGRAPGSAPR
;
A
#
# COMPACT_ATOMS: atom_id res chain seq x y z
N MET A 1 -4.26 6.18 -71.90
CA MET A 1 -2.96 6.54 -71.30
C MET A 1 -3.23 7.07 -69.90
N ALA A 2 -2.67 6.38 -68.90
CA ALA A 2 -2.31 6.74 -67.50
C ALA A 2 -3.14 7.84 -66.76
N ALA A 3 -3.53 7.69 -65.49
CA ALA A 3 -2.96 6.88 -64.40
C ALA A 3 -4.00 6.61 -63.30
N PRO A 4 -3.90 5.49 -62.56
CA PRO A 4 -4.40 5.41 -61.18
C PRO A 4 -3.29 5.85 -60.22
N ASP A 5 -3.39 7.06 -59.69
CA ASP A 5 -2.95 7.37 -58.32
C ASP A 5 -4.12 6.94 -57.42
N GLN A 6 -3.95 6.19 -56.34
CA GLN A 6 -3.12 6.55 -55.21
C GLN A 6 -2.49 5.29 -54.60
N HIS A 7 -1.18 5.35 -54.38
CA HIS A 7 -0.48 4.47 -53.46
C HIS A 7 -1.02 4.72 -52.05
N GLN A 8 -1.96 3.89 -51.61
CA GLN A 8 -2.23 3.72 -50.19
C GLN A 8 -1.08 2.90 -49.64
N THR A 9 -0.04 3.58 -49.15
CA THR A 9 1.00 2.93 -48.35
C THR A 9 0.29 2.23 -47.19
N PRO A 10 0.45 0.90 -47.01
CA PRO A 10 -0.16 0.22 -45.88
C PRO A 10 0.38 0.87 -44.61
N ILE A 11 -0.53 1.35 -43.76
CA ILE A 11 -0.17 1.75 -42.39
C ILE A 11 0.43 0.49 -41.77
N GLU A 12 1.71 0.56 -41.41
CA GLU A 12 2.41 -0.54 -40.77
C GLU A 12 1.83 -0.65 -39.34
N LEU A 13 0.76 -1.45 -39.22
CA LEU A 13 0.10 -1.71 -37.93
C LEU A 13 1.13 -2.28 -36.96
N ILE A 14 1.22 -1.68 -35.78
CA ILE A 14 2.11 -2.18 -34.73
C ILE A 14 1.48 -3.45 -34.19
N ARG A 15 2.22 -4.58 -34.22
CA ARG A 15 1.69 -5.86 -33.75
C ARG A 15 2.10 -6.10 -32.29
N VAL A 16 1.18 -6.60 -31.47
CA VAL A 16 1.41 -6.89 -30.05
C VAL A 16 1.02 -8.32 -29.70
N VAL A 17 1.64 -8.86 -28.65
CA VAL A 17 1.18 -10.09 -27.99
C VAL A 17 0.32 -9.69 -26.80
N LEU A 18 -0.96 -10.08 -26.79
CA LEU A 18 -1.85 -9.84 -25.65
C LEU A 18 -1.58 -10.89 -24.56
N LEU A 19 -1.44 -10.42 -23.33
CA LEU A 19 -1.23 -11.24 -22.15
C LEU A 19 -2.12 -10.74 -21.01
N GLY A 20 -2.81 -11.66 -20.34
CA GLY A 20 -3.62 -11.39 -19.15
C GLY A 20 -4.20 -12.67 -18.57
N ASP A 21 -5.06 -12.57 -17.57
CA ASP A 21 -5.81 -13.74 -17.09
C ASP A 21 -6.96 -14.12 -18.06
N HIS A 22 -7.70 -15.19 -17.75
CA HIS A 22 -8.86 -15.58 -18.56
C HIS A 22 -9.97 -14.51 -18.63
N ARG A 23 -10.13 -13.65 -17.62
CA ARG A 23 -11.12 -12.55 -17.68
C ARG A 23 -10.69 -11.47 -18.66
N THR A 24 -9.39 -11.24 -18.78
CA THR A 24 -8.82 -10.36 -19.81
C THR A 24 -9.03 -10.96 -21.19
N ALA A 25 -8.81 -12.26 -21.36
CA ALA A 25 -9.05 -12.96 -22.63
C ALA A 25 -10.54 -13.01 -23.04
N GLU A 26 -11.46 -13.11 -22.08
CA GLU A 26 -12.91 -13.04 -22.33
C GLU A 26 -13.35 -11.67 -22.91
N ARG A 27 -12.55 -10.62 -22.70
CA ARG A 27 -12.82 -9.27 -23.21
C ARG A 27 -12.12 -8.97 -24.54
N ILE A 28 -11.70 -10.00 -25.28
CA ILE A 28 -10.89 -9.85 -26.50
C ILE A 28 -11.52 -8.92 -27.54
N GLU A 29 -12.84 -9.01 -27.81
CA GLU A 29 -13.51 -8.15 -28.79
C GLU A 29 -13.37 -6.66 -28.45
N MET A 30 -13.54 -6.31 -27.17
CA MET A 30 -13.35 -4.94 -26.69
C MET A 30 -11.87 -4.52 -26.76
N LEU A 31 -10.94 -5.44 -26.53
CA LEU A 31 -9.49 -5.17 -26.61
C LEU A 31 -9.03 -5.01 -28.06
N GLU A 32 -9.62 -5.72 -29.00
CA GLU A 32 -9.40 -5.54 -30.44
C GLU A 32 -9.87 -4.16 -30.89
N ASP A 33 -11.03 -3.68 -30.42
CA ASP A 33 -11.50 -2.32 -30.68
C ASP A 33 -10.53 -1.26 -30.13
N ILE A 34 -9.97 -1.47 -28.94
CA ILE A 34 -8.96 -0.58 -28.34
C ILE A 34 -7.67 -0.63 -29.16
N ALA A 35 -7.18 -1.81 -29.52
CA ALA A 35 -5.98 -1.96 -30.33
C ALA A 35 -6.14 -1.26 -31.70
N ALA A 36 -7.30 -1.43 -32.36
CA ALA A 36 -7.61 -0.79 -33.62
C ALA A 36 -7.65 0.75 -33.52
N GLN A 37 -8.11 1.30 -32.40
CA GLN A 37 -8.07 2.77 -32.16
C GLN A 37 -6.64 3.33 -32.10
N HIS A 38 -5.65 2.48 -31.81
CA HIS A 38 -4.25 2.84 -31.70
C HIS A 38 -3.40 2.36 -32.89
N ASP A 39 -4.03 1.92 -33.99
CA ASP A 39 -3.34 1.31 -35.14
C ASP A 39 -2.46 0.11 -34.72
N VAL A 40 -2.96 -0.68 -33.76
CA VAL A 40 -2.32 -1.87 -33.21
C VAL A 40 -3.13 -3.12 -33.58
N ASP A 41 -2.42 -4.20 -33.92
CA ASP A 41 -3.00 -5.52 -34.21
C ASP A 41 -2.54 -6.55 -33.17
N ILE A 42 -3.45 -7.41 -32.71
CA ILE A 42 -3.15 -8.46 -31.73
C ILE A 42 -2.68 -9.71 -32.48
N ALA A 43 -1.37 -9.97 -32.43
CA ALA A 43 -0.76 -11.09 -33.16
C ALA A 43 -1.00 -12.46 -32.50
N ALA A 44 -1.13 -12.48 -31.17
CA ALA A 44 -1.35 -13.68 -30.38
C ALA A 44 -1.94 -13.31 -29.01
N VAL A 45 -2.70 -14.23 -28.43
CA VAL A 45 -3.28 -14.10 -27.09
C VAL A 45 -2.78 -15.25 -26.23
N TYR A 46 -2.26 -14.91 -25.06
CA TYR A 46 -1.88 -15.87 -24.03
C TYR A 46 -2.61 -15.52 -22.76
N SER A 47 -3.22 -16.54 -22.13
CA SER A 47 -3.97 -16.35 -20.90
C SER A 47 -3.69 -17.44 -19.88
N PHE A 48 -3.76 -17.06 -18.61
CA PHE A 48 -3.58 -17.93 -17.45
C PHE A 48 -4.78 -17.85 -16.51
N GLU A 49 -4.82 -18.70 -15.49
CA GLU A 49 -5.97 -18.78 -14.58
C GLU A 49 -6.09 -17.51 -13.71
N PRO A 50 -7.32 -17.01 -13.46
CA PRO A 50 -7.51 -15.82 -12.63
C PRO A 50 -6.91 -15.98 -11.24
N GLY A 51 -6.00 -15.08 -10.88
CA GLY A 51 -5.29 -15.11 -9.60
C GLY A 51 -4.10 -16.09 -9.52
N GLU A 52 -3.84 -16.88 -10.56
CA GLU A 52 -2.68 -17.79 -10.63
C GLU A 52 -1.37 -17.03 -10.42
N ALA A 53 -1.19 -15.92 -11.15
CA ALA A 53 -0.02 -15.06 -11.02
C ALA A 53 0.07 -14.36 -9.65
N ALA A 54 -1.05 -14.10 -8.97
CA ALA A 54 -1.02 -13.47 -7.64
C ALA A 54 -0.57 -14.46 -6.54
N GLY A 55 -0.90 -15.74 -6.70
CA GLY A 55 -0.55 -16.81 -5.74
C GLY A 55 0.84 -17.43 -5.97
N CYS A 56 1.46 -17.18 -7.12
CA CYS A 56 2.76 -17.76 -7.48
C CYS A 56 3.91 -16.78 -7.20
N HIS A 57 4.97 -17.21 -6.53
CA HIS A 57 6.15 -16.34 -6.30
C HIS A 57 7.10 -16.26 -7.50
N GLU A 58 7.04 -17.26 -8.39
CA GLU A 58 7.95 -17.45 -9.51
C GLU A 58 7.18 -17.54 -10.84
N LEU A 59 7.14 -16.44 -11.59
CA LEU A 59 6.43 -16.37 -12.89
C LEU A 59 6.86 -17.41 -13.93
N ALA A 60 8.03 -18.04 -13.75
CA ALA A 60 8.49 -19.12 -14.62
C ALA A 60 7.67 -20.41 -14.48
N GLU A 61 6.87 -20.55 -13.42
CA GLU A 61 5.95 -21.68 -13.23
C GLU A 61 4.66 -21.55 -14.04
N ILE A 62 4.37 -20.36 -14.60
CA ILE A 62 3.15 -20.09 -15.34
C ILE A 62 3.43 -20.26 -16.84
N ASP A 63 3.00 -21.39 -17.39
CA ASP A 63 3.31 -21.80 -18.77
C ASP A 63 2.86 -20.76 -19.81
N ALA A 64 1.71 -20.12 -19.60
CA ALA A 64 1.19 -19.10 -20.52
C ALA A 64 2.10 -17.85 -20.55
N LEU A 65 2.64 -17.45 -19.40
CA LEU A 65 3.57 -16.32 -19.29
C LEU A 65 4.90 -16.61 -19.98
N VAL A 66 5.46 -17.81 -19.72
CA VAL A 66 6.70 -18.25 -20.38
C VAL A 66 6.51 -18.38 -21.89
N SER A 67 5.36 -18.90 -22.33
CA SER A 67 5.00 -19.02 -23.74
C SER A 67 4.84 -17.65 -24.40
N ALA A 68 4.18 -16.69 -23.74
CA ALA A 68 4.04 -15.33 -24.22
C ALA A 68 5.39 -14.62 -24.37
N LEU A 69 6.26 -14.73 -23.36
CA LEU A 69 7.62 -14.19 -23.40
C LEU A 69 8.46 -14.82 -24.51
N GLY A 70 8.46 -16.16 -24.60
CA GLY A 70 9.19 -16.89 -25.63
C GLY A 70 8.72 -16.52 -27.03
N SER A 71 7.41 -16.42 -27.23
CA SER A 71 6.80 -15.95 -28.47
C SER A 71 7.27 -14.53 -28.78
N ALA A 72 6.96 -13.56 -27.91
CA ALA A 72 7.32 -12.14 -28.05
C ALA A 72 8.80 -11.91 -28.39
N ILE A 73 9.72 -12.61 -27.71
CA ILE A 73 11.17 -12.53 -27.97
C ILE A 73 11.52 -13.08 -29.37
N THR A 74 10.91 -14.20 -29.76
CA THR A 74 11.15 -14.85 -31.05
C THR A 74 10.65 -14.00 -32.21
N ILE A 75 9.42 -13.49 -32.11
CA ILE A 75 8.78 -12.69 -33.18
C ILE A 75 9.09 -11.19 -33.08
N ARG A 76 9.85 -10.78 -32.05
CA ARG A 76 10.22 -9.39 -31.77
C ARG A 76 9.03 -8.44 -31.61
N LEU A 77 7.96 -8.92 -31.00
CA LEU A 77 6.78 -8.10 -30.71
C LEU A 77 6.74 -7.68 -29.24
N PRO A 78 6.28 -6.46 -28.93
CA PRO A 78 5.98 -6.06 -27.55
C PRO A 78 4.83 -6.90 -26.98
N ILE A 79 4.79 -6.99 -25.65
CA ILE A 79 3.66 -7.58 -24.93
C ILE A 79 2.74 -6.45 -24.47
N TRP A 80 1.44 -6.60 -24.65
CA TRP A 80 0.42 -5.72 -24.12
C TRP A 80 -0.34 -6.40 -22.98
N MET A 81 -0.37 -5.75 -21.82
CA MET A 81 -1.14 -6.15 -20.65
C MET A 81 -2.11 -5.01 -20.28
N PRO A 82 -3.40 -5.12 -20.61
CA PRO A 82 -4.37 -4.07 -20.33
C PRO A 82 -4.58 -3.84 -18.82
N TYR A 83 -4.55 -4.91 -18.02
CA TYR A 83 -4.89 -4.86 -16.59
C TYR A 83 -3.79 -5.50 -15.70
N PRO A 84 -2.54 -5.01 -15.74
CA PRO A 84 -1.40 -5.70 -15.11
C PRO A 84 -1.55 -5.87 -13.60
N CYS A 85 -2.20 -4.93 -12.90
CA CYS A 85 -2.44 -5.04 -11.46
C CYS A 85 -3.51 -6.08 -11.12
N GLU A 86 -4.53 -6.23 -11.97
CA GLU A 86 -5.61 -7.22 -11.77
C GLU A 86 -5.13 -8.62 -12.15
N ASP A 87 -4.43 -8.74 -13.28
CA ASP A 87 -3.95 -10.00 -13.83
C ASP A 87 -2.81 -10.60 -12.99
N LEU A 88 -1.79 -9.78 -12.63
CA LEU A 88 -0.59 -10.28 -11.94
C LEU A 88 -0.70 -10.22 -10.41
N GLY A 89 -1.61 -9.40 -9.89
CA GLY A 89 -1.86 -9.15 -8.47
C GLY A 89 -0.73 -8.44 -7.71
N LEU A 90 0.53 -8.68 -8.08
CA LEU A 90 1.70 -8.17 -7.38
C LEU A 90 2.53 -7.26 -8.31
N GLU A 91 2.84 -6.06 -7.83
CA GLU A 91 3.66 -5.06 -8.54
C GLU A 91 5.03 -5.64 -8.96
N GLN A 92 5.58 -6.58 -8.15
CA GLN A 92 6.84 -7.26 -8.43
C GLN A 92 6.83 -8.06 -9.75
N HIS A 93 5.70 -8.72 -10.05
CA HIS A 93 5.57 -9.56 -11.24
C HIS A 93 5.54 -8.71 -12.50
N PHE A 94 4.77 -7.63 -12.42
CA PHE A 94 4.73 -6.61 -13.45
C PHE A 94 6.13 -6.07 -13.78
N ARG A 95 6.91 -5.73 -12.73
CA ARG A 95 8.28 -5.22 -12.92
C ARG A 95 9.23 -6.27 -13.51
N ARG A 96 9.21 -7.50 -12.99
CA ARG A 96 10.06 -8.60 -13.49
C ARG A 96 9.83 -8.85 -14.98
N LEU A 97 8.57 -8.89 -15.40
CA LEU A 97 8.21 -9.09 -16.81
C LEU A 97 8.71 -7.94 -17.70
N GLY A 98 8.53 -6.70 -17.25
CA GLY A 98 9.08 -5.52 -17.93
C GLY A 98 10.60 -5.55 -18.07
N LEU A 99 11.32 -5.96 -17.03
CA LEU A 99 12.79 -6.07 -17.06
C LEU A 99 13.28 -7.16 -18.02
N VAL A 100 12.60 -8.32 -18.07
CA VAL A 100 12.95 -9.39 -19.03
C VAL A 100 12.80 -8.87 -20.46
N LEU A 101 11.67 -8.26 -20.79
CA LEU A 101 11.43 -7.70 -22.14
C LEU A 101 12.47 -6.63 -22.50
N GLN A 102 12.80 -5.74 -21.57
CA GLN A 102 13.81 -4.69 -21.78
C GLN A 102 15.21 -5.27 -22.07
N ARG A 103 15.60 -6.37 -21.40
CA ARG A 103 16.87 -7.06 -21.72
C ARG A 103 16.91 -7.60 -23.16
N HIS A 104 15.76 -7.86 -23.75
CA HIS A 104 15.61 -8.28 -25.15
C HIS A 104 15.31 -7.12 -26.12
N GLY A 105 15.33 -5.87 -25.65
CA GLY A 105 15.03 -4.68 -26.45
C GLY A 105 13.54 -4.53 -26.80
N LEU A 106 12.67 -5.21 -26.05
CA LEU A 106 11.22 -5.15 -26.18
C LEU A 106 10.62 -4.32 -25.05
N ASN A 107 9.35 -3.95 -25.20
CA ASN A 107 8.62 -3.20 -24.18
C ASN A 107 7.35 -3.93 -23.73
N LEU A 108 6.96 -3.65 -22.49
CA LEU A 108 5.67 -4.03 -21.94
C LEU A 108 4.74 -2.83 -22.08
N LEU A 109 3.66 -2.96 -22.83
CA LEU A 109 2.63 -1.95 -22.99
C LEU A 109 1.53 -2.19 -21.96
N THR A 110 1.00 -1.11 -21.38
CA THR A 110 0.04 -1.19 -20.29
C THR A 110 -1.15 -0.27 -20.46
N GLY A 111 -2.27 -0.70 -19.87
CA GLY A 111 -3.52 0.08 -19.89
C GLY A 111 -4.14 0.13 -21.28
N ALA A 112 -5.25 0.88 -21.36
CA ALA A 112 -5.97 1.11 -22.62
C ALA A 112 -5.14 1.94 -23.61
N ASP A 113 -4.31 2.88 -23.11
CA ASP A 113 -3.51 3.77 -23.94
C ASP A 113 -2.22 3.13 -24.50
N LEU A 114 -2.03 1.81 -24.30
CA LEU A 114 -0.82 1.07 -24.65
C LEU A 114 0.47 1.75 -24.18
N THR A 115 0.44 2.28 -22.97
CA THR A 115 1.56 3.09 -22.44
C THR A 115 2.77 2.19 -22.19
N PRO A 116 3.95 2.53 -22.73
CA PRO A 116 5.17 1.77 -22.51
C PRO A 116 5.58 1.79 -21.03
N CYS A 117 5.98 0.62 -20.52
CA CYS A 117 6.49 0.47 -19.17
C CYS A 117 7.80 1.25 -19.02
N PRO A 118 7.96 2.08 -17.97
CA PRO A 118 9.15 2.89 -17.77
C PRO A 118 10.44 2.06 -17.74
N THR A 119 11.40 2.46 -18.57
CA THR A 119 12.75 1.86 -18.66
C THR A 119 13.69 2.31 -17.55
N GLY A 120 13.33 3.36 -16.80
CA GLY A 120 14.06 3.84 -15.62
C GLY A 120 13.15 4.56 -14.62
N GLY A 121 13.47 4.42 -13.33
CA GLY A 121 12.78 5.07 -12.21
C GLY A 121 11.55 4.31 -11.68
N GLY A 122 11.40 4.30 -10.34
CA GLY A 122 10.15 3.99 -9.62
C GLY A 122 9.99 2.58 -9.05
N MET A 123 10.43 1.54 -9.77
CA MET A 123 10.23 0.13 -9.35
C MET A 123 11.58 -0.56 -9.13
N SER A 124 12.20 -0.24 -7.99
CA SER A 124 13.41 -0.90 -7.50
C SER A 124 13.04 -2.19 -6.78
N GLU A 125 13.67 -3.31 -7.15
CA GLU A 125 13.52 -4.59 -6.41
C GLU A 125 13.94 -4.43 -4.94
N ILE A 126 14.87 -3.51 -4.66
CA ILE A 126 15.29 -3.19 -3.29
C ILE A 126 14.15 -2.49 -2.54
N ASP A 127 13.49 -1.50 -3.15
CA ASP A 127 12.36 -0.81 -2.52
C ASP A 127 11.16 -1.74 -2.33
N PHE A 128 10.99 -2.70 -3.24
CA PHE A 128 9.99 -3.75 -3.09
C PHE A 128 10.33 -4.72 -1.95
N ALA A 129 11.55 -5.26 -1.91
CA ALA A 129 11.99 -6.16 -0.85
C ALA A 129 11.88 -5.48 0.54
N LEU A 130 12.22 -4.19 0.61
CA LEU A 130 12.03 -3.38 1.82
C LEU A 130 10.55 -3.24 2.20
N ARG A 131 9.65 -2.99 1.23
CA ARG A 131 8.20 -2.93 1.51
C ARG A 131 7.63 -4.27 1.96
N ALA A 132 8.05 -5.37 1.33
CA ALA A 132 7.64 -6.71 1.71
C ALA A 132 8.11 -7.06 3.13
N GLU A 133 9.34 -6.69 3.49
CA GLU A 133 9.87 -6.87 4.85
C GLU A 133 9.08 -6.04 5.87
N VAL A 134 8.81 -4.77 5.58
CA VAL A 134 7.99 -3.92 6.45
C VAL A 134 6.60 -4.52 6.67
N TRP A 135 5.94 -5.01 5.62
CA TRP A 135 4.65 -5.71 5.74
C TRP A 135 4.74 -6.99 6.58
N ALA A 136 5.81 -7.77 6.42
CA ALA A 136 6.02 -8.96 7.24
C ALA A 136 6.19 -8.61 8.73
N VAL A 137 6.93 -7.54 9.02
CA VAL A 137 7.11 -7.02 10.39
C VAL A 137 5.79 -6.50 10.97
N ASP A 138 5.00 -5.75 10.20
CA ASP A 138 3.69 -5.23 10.64
C ASP A 138 2.71 -6.39 10.95
N ASN A 139 2.70 -7.43 10.12
CA ASN A 139 1.90 -8.63 10.36
C ASN A 139 2.34 -9.38 11.63
N LEU A 140 3.65 -9.46 11.87
CA LEU A 140 4.19 -10.07 13.07
C LEU A 140 3.82 -9.27 14.33
N ASP A 141 3.89 -7.94 14.27
CA ASP A 141 3.49 -7.06 15.37
C ASP A 141 1.98 -7.19 15.67
N GLY A 142 1.15 -7.18 14.63
CA GLY A 142 -0.29 -7.43 14.74
C GLY A 142 -0.61 -8.77 15.40
N ALA A 143 0.10 -9.84 15.01
CA ALA A 143 -0.05 -11.16 15.63
C ALA A 143 0.41 -11.16 17.10
N ALA A 144 1.51 -10.49 17.43
CA ALA A 144 2.00 -10.36 18.80
C ALA A 144 1.01 -9.60 19.69
N LEU A 145 0.45 -8.49 19.20
CA LEU A 145 -0.59 -7.73 19.89
C LEU A 145 -1.86 -8.55 20.08
N ALA A 146 -2.27 -9.33 19.08
CA ALA A 146 -3.44 -10.21 19.18
C ALA A 146 -3.26 -11.27 20.28
N VAL A 147 -2.08 -11.90 20.37
CA VAL A 147 -1.77 -12.89 21.42
C VAL A 147 -1.75 -12.24 22.81
N ALA A 148 -1.09 -11.08 22.95
CA ALA A 148 -1.05 -10.35 24.22
C ALA A 148 -2.45 -9.88 24.66
N GLY A 149 -3.26 -9.40 23.71
CA GLY A 149 -4.65 -9.02 23.93
C GLY A 149 -5.52 -10.21 24.35
N ALA A 150 -5.39 -11.36 23.68
CA ALA A 150 -6.13 -12.58 24.02
C ALA A 150 -5.80 -13.08 25.44
N GLN A 151 -4.53 -13.04 25.85
CA GLN A 151 -4.14 -13.41 27.21
C GLN A 151 -4.68 -12.45 28.27
N THR A 152 -4.67 -11.15 27.96
CA THR A 152 -5.20 -10.11 28.85
C THR A 152 -6.72 -10.25 29.01
N LEU A 153 -7.43 -10.46 27.90
CA LEU A 153 -8.87 -10.70 27.89
C LEU A 153 -9.24 -11.99 28.63
N GLY A 154 -8.49 -13.07 28.41
CA GLY A 154 -8.68 -14.34 29.13
C GLY A 154 -8.55 -14.17 30.63
N ARG A 155 -7.51 -13.45 31.10
CA ARG A 155 -7.37 -13.13 32.54
C ARG A 155 -8.51 -12.29 33.07
N ALA A 156 -8.95 -11.27 32.33
CA ALA A 156 -10.08 -10.44 32.73
C ALA A 156 -11.40 -11.24 32.83
N ILE A 157 -11.60 -12.21 31.94
CA ILE A 157 -12.75 -13.13 31.98
C ILE A 157 -12.67 -14.04 33.22
N GLU A 158 -11.51 -14.64 33.48
CA GLU A 158 -11.30 -15.48 34.68
C GLU A 158 -11.49 -14.69 35.97
N ASP A 159 -10.97 -13.46 36.04
CA ASP A 159 -11.16 -12.57 37.20
C ASP A 159 -12.65 -12.21 37.39
N ALA A 160 -13.37 -11.92 36.30
CA ALA A 160 -14.80 -11.65 36.35
C ALA A 160 -15.62 -12.88 36.78
N LEU A 161 -15.25 -14.08 36.31
CA LEU A 161 -15.88 -15.34 36.70
C LEU A 161 -15.59 -15.69 38.16
N ALA A 162 -14.36 -15.50 38.63
CA ALA A 162 -13.97 -15.71 40.03
C ALA A 162 -14.65 -14.71 40.98
N ALA A 163 -14.86 -13.46 40.55
CA ALA A 163 -15.61 -12.46 41.30
C ALA A 163 -17.13 -12.76 41.35
N ALA A 164 -17.67 -13.39 40.30
CA ALA A 164 -19.06 -13.83 40.22
C ALA A 164 -19.33 -15.17 40.93
N ALA A 165 -18.29 -15.93 41.28
CA ALA A 165 -18.43 -17.18 42.03
C ALA A 165 -18.96 -16.89 43.45
N PRO A 166 -20.05 -17.55 43.89
CA PRO A 166 -20.60 -17.31 45.23
C PRO A 166 -19.58 -17.73 46.28
N ARG A 167 -19.18 -16.79 47.14
CA ARG A 167 -18.40 -17.07 48.34
C ARG A 167 -19.26 -17.94 49.25
N GLY A 168 -18.98 -19.24 49.25
CA GLY A 168 -19.58 -20.17 50.20
C GLY A 168 -19.22 -19.73 51.61
N ASN A 169 -20.23 -19.43 52.42
CA ASN A 169 -20.10 -19.38 53.86
C ASN A 169 -20.84 -20.59 54.44
N GLN A 170 -20.09 -21.43 55.13
CA GLN A 170 -20.57 -22.20 56.29
C GLN A 170 -21.05 -21.22 57.36
N ASP A 171 -22.32 -21.34 57.75
CA ASP A 171 -22.80 -21.78 59.08
C ASP A 171 -24.13 -21.12 59.48
N ASP A 172 -25.13 -22.01 59.65
CA ASP A 172 -26.19 -22.06 60.65
C ASP A 172 -26.96 -20.79 61.07
N SER A 173 -28.22 -20.69 60.61
CA SER A 173 -29.43 -20.75 61.48
C SER A 173 -30.69 -20.22 60.77
N GLU A 174 -31.76 -21.02 60.90
CA GLU A 174 -33.19 -20.69 60.89
C GLU A 174 -33.78 -19.69 59.85
N ALA A 175 -34.65 -20.23 59.01
CA ALA A 175 -35.72 -19.48 58.32
C ALA A 175 -36.79 -19.03 59.36
N PRO A 176 -37.60 -17.96 59.16
CA PRO A 176 -38.45 -17.87 57.96
C PRO A 176 -38.75 -16.47 57.38
N ALA A 177 -39.14 -16.50 56.11
CA ALA A 177 -40.12 -15.66 55.40
C ALA A 177 -40.02 -14.12 55.49
N LYS A 178 -39.74 -13.49 54.34
CA LYS A 178 -40.63 -12.46 53.74
C LYS A 178 -40.22 -12.12 52.31
N GLU A 179 -41.13 -12.46 51.41
CA GLU A 179 -41.53 -11.74 50.21
C GLU A 179 -40.75 -10.44 49.91
N ALA A 180 -39.87 -10.49 48.92
CA ALA A 180 -39.57 -9.33 48.09
C ALA A 180 -39.19 -9.84 46.69
N ARG A 181 -40.21 -9.95 45.84
CA ARG A 181 -40.06 -9.99 44.38
C ARG A 181 -39.05 -8.93 43.93
N ARG A 182 -37.82 -9.31 43.67
CA ARG A 182 -36.91 -8.54 42.82
C ARG A 182 -36.56 -9.43 41.65
N ARG A 183 -37.26 -9.17 40.55
CA ARG A 183 -36.91 -9.61 39.20
C ARG A 183 -35.41 -9.37 39.01
N PRO A 184 -34.66 -10.25 38.33
CA PRO A 184 -33.37 -9.84 37.79
C PRO A 184 -33.63 -8.63 36.90
N VAL A 185 -33.09 -7.48 37.32
CA VAL A 185 -32.92 -6.34 36.43
C VAL A 185 -31.88 -6.79 35.44
N TRP A 186 -32.35 -7.24 34.29
CA TRP A 186 -31.51 -7.27 33.10
C TRP A 186 -30.96 -5.86 32.92
N PRO A 187 -29.64 -5.67 32.76
CA PRO A 187 -29.13 -4.41 32.24
C PRO A 187 -29.85 -4.16 30.91
N ASN A 188 -30.45 -2.98 30.79
CA ASN A 188 -31.29 -2.55 29.68
C ASN A 188 -30.83 -3.12 28.31
N GLU A 189 -31.79 -3.58 27.52
CA GLU A 189 -31.66 -3.95 26.10
C GLU A 189 -31.23 -2.78 25.18
N GLU A 190 -30.72 -1.68 25.74
CA GLU A 190 -30.02 -0.62 25.00
C GLU A 190 -28.50 -0.84 24.93
N ALA A 191 -27.96 -1.89 25.56
CA ALA A 191 -26.53 -2.20 25.55
C ALA A 191 -26.12 -3.36 24.61
N VAL A 192 -27.05 -3.93 23.84
CA VAL A 192 -26.74 -4.86 22.73
C VAL A 192 -27.17 -4.22 21.41
N LYS A 193 -26.65 -3.02 21.16
CA LYS A 193 -26.47 -2.59 19.78
C LYS A 193 -25.17 -3.25 19.31
N VAL A 194 -25.33 -4.31 18.52
CA VAL A 194 -24.28 -4.82 17.65
C VAL A 194 -23.81 -3.64 16.81
N VAL A 195 -22.67 -3.12 17.23
CA VAL A 195 -21.83 -2.14 16.57
C VAL A 195 -20.56 -2.98 16.30
N ALA A 196 -20.23 -3.53 15.14
CA ALA A 196 -20.65 -3.28 13.76
C ALA A 196 -20.74 -1.78 13.41
N THR A 197 -19.93 -0.96 14.08
CA THR A 197 -19.21 0.09 13.38
C THR A 197 -17.85 -0.53 13.14
N GLU A 198 -17.41 -0.69 11.90
CA GLU A 198 -16.70 0.42 11.28
C GLU A 198 -15.80 1.08 12.34
N THR A 199 -14.74 0.41 12.74
CA THR A 199 -13.48 1.13 12.90
C THR A 199 -13.03 1.59 11.51
N GLY A 200 -13.83 2.49 10.93
CA GLY A 200 -13.28 3.69 10.33
C GLY A 200 -12.57 4.42 11.46
N MET A 201 -11.38 3.94 11.79
CA MET A 201 -10.34 4.89 12.10
C MET A 201 -10.15 5.59 10.75
N GLU A 202 -10.94 6.64 10.51
CA GLU A 202 -10.38 7.80 9.86
C GLU A 202 -9.19 8.18 10.75
N ILE A 203 -8.06 7.48 10.54
CA ILE A 203 -6.81 8.19 10.50
C ILE A 203 -7.13 9.24 9.45
N GLU A 204 -7.48 10.44 9.92
CA GLU A 204 -7.38 11.62 9.10
C GLU A 204 -5.89 11.62 8.72
N VAL A 205 -5.56 10.88 7.67
CA VAL A 205 -4.24 10.82 7.06
C VAL A 205 -4.13 12.18 6.44
N SER A 206 -3.80 13.15 7.29
CA SER A 206 -3.47 14.50 6.87
C SER A 206 -2.49 14.32 5.73
N PRO A 207 -2.80 14.85 4.53
CA PRO A 207 -2.02 14.59 3.34
C PRO A 207 -0.56 14.90 3.62
N LEU A 208 0.34 14.04 3.12
CA LEU A 208 1.78 14.17 3.32
C LEU A 208 2.19 15.63 3.07
N PRO A 209 2.77 16.33 4.06
CA PRO A 209 3.14 17.72 3.87
C PRO A 209 4.15 17.83 2.72
N THR A 210 3.80 18.54 1.66
CA THR A 210 4.70 18.76 0.52
C THR A 210 5.91 19.54 1.00
N LEU A 211 7.09 18.93 0.88
CA LEU A 211 8.34 19.55 1.29
C LEU A 211 8.73 20.68 0.32
N PRO A 212 9.20 21.83 0.82
CA PRO A 212 9.66 22.93 -0.01
C PRO A 212 11.03 22.60 -0.63
N ALA A 213 11.49 23.40 -1.59
CA ALA A 213 12.82 23.21 -2.17
C ALA A 213 13.92 23.19 -1.06
N PRO A 214 14.88 22.24 -1.09
CA PRO A 214 15.89 22.10 -0.03
C PRO A 214 16.74 23.34 0.21
N HIS A 215 16.91 24.17 -0.81
CA HIS A 215 17.71 25.40 -0.82
C HIS A 215 16.89 26.68 -0.56
N ALA A 216 15.59 26.58 -0.31
CA ALA A 216 14.76 27.75 0.02
C ALA A 216 15.22 28.44 1.33
N PRO A 217 14.90 29.73 1.55
CA PRO A 217 15.21 30.42 2.80
C PRO A 217 14.67 29.68 4.03
N TRP A 218 15.40 29.71 5.16
CA TRP A 218 15.02 28.98 6.38
C TRP A 218 13.61 29.36 6.88
N ALA A 219 13.25 30.64 6.82
CA ALA A 219 11.93 31.13 7.22
C ALA A 219 10.76 30.47 6.46
N GLN A 220 11.00 30.02 5.22
CA GLN A 220 10.00 29.29 4.42
C GLN A 220 10.05 27.78 4.70
N ARG A 221 11.25 27.24 4.95
CA ARG A 221 11.46 25.80 5.21
C ARG A 221 10.98 25.38 6.60
N GLU A 222 11.25 26.17 7.63
CA GLU A 222 10.99 25.83 9.03
C GLU A 222 9.54 25.39 9.31
N PRO A 223 8.49 26.17 8.96
CA PRO A 223 7.13 25.79 9.31
C PRO A 223 6.69 24.49 8.63
N VAL A 224 7.16 24.26 7.40
CA VAL A 224 6.84 23.06 6.63
C VAL A 224 7.61 21.84 7.15
N LEU A 225 8.91 21.99 7.43
CA LEU A 225 9.73 20.94 8.04
C LEU A 225 9.23 20.57 9.43
N ARG A 226 8.77 21.55 10.22
CA ARG A 226 8.16 21.32 11.53
C ARG A 226 6.87 20.52 11.41
N ARG A 227 5.98 20.87 10.46
CA ARG A 227 4.74 20.13 10.18
C ARG A 227 5.05 18.71 9.72
N TYR A 228 6.03 18.54 8.84
CA TYR A 228 6.48 17.23 8.35
C TYR A 228 7.06 16.37 9.47
N ALA A 229 7.97 16.91 10.29
CA ALA A 229 8.51 16.19 11.45
C ALA A 229 7.43 15.86 12.49
N MET A 230 6.42 16.73 12.63
CA MET A 230 5.29 16.49 13.53
C MET A 230 4.38 15.38 13.00
N TRP A 231 4.13 15.34 11.69
CA TRP A 231 3.40 14.26 11.03
C TRP A 231 4.13 12.92 11.19
N LEU A 232 5.45 12.87 10.96
CA LEU A 232 6.27 11.66 11.16
C LEU A 232 6.17 11.13 12.60
N THR A 233 6.20 12.03 13.59
CA THR A 233 6.24 11.62 15.00
C THR A 233 4.85 11.35 15.61
N ARG A 234 3.82 12.08 15.19
CA ARG A 234 2.46 11.96 15.74
C ARG A 234 1.54 11.04 14.93
N ASN A 235 1.63 11.07 13.60
CA ASN A 235 0.75 10.32 12.72
C ASN A 235 1.35 8.97 12.34
N CYS A 236 2.68 8.90 12.14
CA CYS A 236 3.37 7.66 11.82
C CYS A 236 4.03 6.97 13.04
N GLY A 237 3.90 7.55 14.24
CA GLY A 237 4.47 6.98 15.46
C GLY A 237 6.00 6.90 15.52
N LEU A 238 6.72 7.57 14.61
CA LEU A 238 8.18 7.46 14.55
C LEU A 238 8.85 8.15 15.74
N THR A 239 9.96 7.57 16.21
CA THR A 239 10.83 8.25 17.17
C THR A 239 11.50 9.47 16.52
N GLN A 240 11.94 10.44 17.34
CA GLN A 240 12.67 11.61 16.84
C GLN A 240 13.99 11.25 16.13
N ALA A 241 14.61 10.11 16.47
CA ALA A 241 15.78 9.59 15.79
C ALA A 241 15.43 9.04 14.40
N ALA A 242 14.35 8.26 14.30
CA ALA A 242 13.84 7.75 13.03
C ALA A 242 13.38 8.89 12.11
N ALA A 243 12.68 9.89 12.64
CA ALA A 243 12.30 11.09 11.88
C ALA A 243 13.52 11.86 11.32
N ALA A 244 14.65 11.87 12.03
CA ALA A 244 15.89 12.45 11.53
C ALA A 244 16.47 11.66 10.35
N GLN A 245 16.36 10.34 10.37
CA GLN A 245 16.78 9.47 9.28
C GLN A 245 15.90 9.66 8.03
N CYS A 246 14.60 9.90 8.18
CA CYS A 246 13.71 10.26 7.06
C CYS A 246 14.03 11.64 6.48
N LEU A 247 14.41 12.62 7.32
CA LEU A 247 14.71 13.98 6.86
C LEU A 247 16.03 14.10 6.09
N ASN A 248 17.06 13.33 6.42
CA ASN A 248 18.38 13.50 5.80
C ASN A 248 18.45 13.23 4.28
N PRO A 249 17.79 12.17 3.74
CA PRO A 249 17.71 11.90 2.30
C PRO A 249 17.00 12.98 1.48
N THR A 250 16.08 13.74 2.09
CA THR A 250 15.34 14.82 1.40
C THR A 250 16.21 16.01 0.99
N GLY A 251 17.50 16.02 1.37
CA GLY A 251 18.42 17.12 1.11
C GLY A 251 18.25 18.32 2.04
N HIS A 252 17.22 18.35 2.88
CA HIS A 252 17.05 19.39 3.90
C HIS A 252 18.14 19.30 4.97
N ARG A 253 18.52 20.46 5.51
CA ARG A 253 19.50 20.62 6.58
C ARG A 253 18.97 21.57 7.64
N THR A 254 19.56 21.55 8.83
CA THR A 254 19.27 22.54 9.88
C THR A 254 19.63 23.96 9.40
N PRO A 255 19.22 25.04 10.09
CA PRO A 255 19.60 26.40 9.66
C PRO A 255 21.12 26.61 9.64
N GLN A 256 21.87 25.84 10.44
CA GLN A 256 23.33 25.83 10.45
C GLN A 256 23.96 24.93 9.37
N GLY A 257 23.15 24.34 8.49
CA GLY A 257 23.62 23.45 7.42
C GLY A 257 23.97 22.03 7.87
N CYS A 258 23.69 21.66 9.13
CA CYS A 258 24.01 20.35 9.67
C CYS A 258 22.97 19.29 9.29
N LEU A 259 23.38 18.02 9.38
CA LEU A 259 22.48 16.87 9.29
C LEU A 259 21.49 16.83 10.46
N TRP A 260 20.33 16.25 10.22
CA TRP A 260 19.32 16.00 11.23
C TRP A 260 19.77 14.88 12.18
N ARG A 261 19.62 15.13 13.48
CA ARG A 261 19.80 14.20 14.60
C ARG A 261 18.56 14.27 15.49
N GLN A 262 18.40 13.31 16.39
CA GLN A 262 17.30 13.29 17.37
C GLN A 262 17.15 14.65 18.10
N ALA A 263 18.25 15.21 18.59
CA ALA A 263 18.25 16.49 19.31
C ALA A 263 17.82 17.68 18.43
N THR A 264 18.18 17.70 17.15
CA THR A 264 17.80 18.79 16.23
C THR A 264 16.35 18.66 15.79
N VAL A 265 15.82 17.43 15.65
CA VAL A 265 14.39 17.19 15.40
C VAL A 265 13.56 17.61 16.62
N SER A 266 14.01 17.28 17.83
CA SER A 266 13.40 17.76 19.08
C SER A 266 13.37 19.29 19.13
N ALA A 267 14.49 19.95 18.79
CA ALA A 267 14.58 21.40 18.74
C ALA A 267 13.60 22.02 17.72
N LEU A 268 13.42 21.37 16.56
CA LEU A 268 12.47 21.78 15.52
C LEU A 268 11.02 21.67 15.99
N LEU A 269 10.63 20.53 16.57
CA LEU A 269 9.26 20.31 17.05
C LEU A 269 8.89 21.30 18.17
N ASN A 270 9.86 21.61 19.04
CA ASN A 270 9.73 22.57 20.12
C ASN A 270 9.84 24.04 19.67
N GLY A 271 9.99 24.31 18.37
CA GLY A 271 10.04 25.69 17.83
C GLY A 271 11.29 26.48 18.25
N ARG A 272 12.40 25.80 18.59
CA ARG A 272 13.64 26.45 19.05
C ARG A 272 14.41 27.13 17.91
N TYR A 273 14.05 26.90 16.64
CA TYR A 273 14.67 27.54 15.48
C TYR A 273 13.98 28.85 15.05
N GLY A 274 12.67 28.99 15.32
CA GLY A 274 11.89 30.18 15.00
C GLY A 274 11.89 31.26 16.09
N ARG A 275 12.49 30.99 17.25
CA ARG A 275 12.66 31.98 18.32
C ARG A 275 13.92 32.79 18.05
N ALA A 276 13.75 33.95 17.40
CA ALA A 276 14.80 34.96 17.40
C ALA A 276 15.23 35.26 18.86
N PRO A 277 16.53 35.40 19.14
CA PRO A 277 16.99 35.83 20.47
C PRO A 277 16.59 37.29 20.67
N GLY A 278 15.43 37.57 21.29
CA GLY A 278 15.00 38.96 21.47
C GLY A 278 13.63 39.27 22.07
N SER A 279 12.75 38.30 22.38
CA SER A 279 11.50 38.60 23.10
C SER A 279 11.53 38.12 24.54
N ALA A 280 11.95 39.02 25.43
CA ALA A 280 11.73 38.94 26.87
C ALA A 280 10.21 38.93 27.18
N PRO A 281 9.79 38.30 28.29
CA PRO A 281 8.38 38.28 28.67
C PRO A 281 7.93 39.70 29.08
N ARG A 282 6.76 40.10 28.59
CA ARG A 282 5.91 41.09 29.26
C ARG A 282 4.78 40.34 29.95
#